data_AF-A0A7T0NYU3-F1
#
_entry.id   AF-A0A7T0NYU3-F1
#
_cell.length_a   1.000
_cell.length_b   1.000
_cell.length_c   1.000
_cell.angle_alpha   90.00
_cell.angle_beta   90.00
_cell.angle_gamma   90.00
#
_symmetry.space_group_name_H-M   'P 1'
#
loop_
_entity.id
_entity.type
_entity.pdbx_description
1 polymer ?
#
loop_
_entity_poly.entity_id
_entity_poly.type
_entity_poly.pdbx_seq_one_letter_code
_entity_poly.pdbx_strand_id
1 'polypeptide(L)'
;MKPISINKESQYVFNHCTKYLARSNDDPRHNFGQFTDNDPAAKICESWRFPIIDSYSDGIDFEVGYGFNAVTFIYPDFDKSVGKVAVIGDFANLYEPLPLSRVGDSCYHALTLVIPKGRVHNYQFLVDGNIRLDPINPQTATLENGKTWSRFFTESCTVPLSFERWEMVLLDRLTDHILPFRTAEGENFLTRFYESLDRSAKNTQFAHAYRLDQSVGAVNFIDKLLARSERHFLDDYHICLDIIDNVLRMRNPVTEIAAMPRDMFVDIYNDMASGVVPGWNYARYSDPRFFLKLLRRHTLTGAFAHPKYGGNSAASGWAYLAERYSDPVTGTTLFDWRRAIEKPLGDAPDYHG
;
A
#
# COMPACT_ATOMS: atom_id res chain seq x y z
N MET A 1 -21.86 -11.69 -7.03
CA MET A 1 -21.82 -12.61 -5.87
C MET A 1 -22.03 -11.75 -4.63
N LYS A 2 -22.89 -12.17 -3.69
CA LYS A 2 -23.09 -11.42 -2.45
C LYS A 2 -21.87 -11.64 -1.54
N PRO A 3 -21.23 -10.58 -1.00
CA PRO A 3 -20.08 -10.75 -0.12
C PRO A 3 -20.50 -11.46 1.16
N ILE A 4 -19.63 -12.33 1.67
CA ILE A 4 -19.85 -13.03 2.92
C ILE A 4 -19.64 -12.04 4.06
N SER A 5 -20.65 -11.88 4.91
CA SER A 5 -20.55 -11.11 6.15
C SER A 5 -20.07 -12.02 7.27
N ILE A 6 -19.10 -11.56 8.06
CA ILE A 6 -18.60 -12.26 9.24
C ILE A 6 -18.75 -11.38 10.47
N ASN A 7 -19.05 -12.00 11.60
CA ASN A 7 -19.16 -11.29 12.87
C ASN A 7 -17.78 -11.19 13.52
N LYS A 8 -17.37 -9.97 13.84
CA LYS A 8 -16.22 -9.69 14.71
C LYS A 8 -16.74 -9.26 16.08
N GLU A 9 -16.05 -9.66 17.14
CA GLU A 9 -16.39 -9.23 18.49
C GLU A 9 -16.24 -7.72 18.65
N SER A 10 -16.99 -7.14 19.58
CA SER A 10 -16.89 -5.69 19.86
C SER A 10 -15.48 -5.30 20.30
N GLN A 11 -14.77 -6.17 21.03
CA GLN A 11 -13.39 -5.95 21.45
C GLN A 11 -12.43 -5.78 20.25
N TYR A 12 -12.61 -6.56 19.18
CA TYR A 12 -11.82 -6.41 17.96
C TYR A 12 -11.99 -5.01 17.38
N VAL A 13 -13.25 -4.57 17.20
CA VAL A 13 -13.53 -3.24 16.65
C VAL A 13 -12.95 -2.15 17.55
N PHE A 14 -13.14 -2.25 18.87
CA PHE A 14 -12.61 -1.27 19.81
C PHE A 14 -11.09 -1.17 19.78
N ASN A 15 -10.38 -2.30 19.73
CA ASN A 15 -8.91 -2.33 19.66
C ASN A 15 -8.38 -1.58 18.42
N HIS A 16 -9.10 -1.67 17.30
CA HIS A 16 -8.67 -1.04 16.06
C HIS A 16 -9.13 0.42 15.91
N CYS A 17 -10.24 0.84 16.52
CA CYS A 17 -10.81 2.16 16.25
C CYS A 17 -10.67 3.19 17.38
N THR A 18 -10.76 2.77 18.64
CA THR A 18 -10.91 3.72 19.76
C THR A 18 -9.70 4.64 19.94
N LYS A 19 -8.48 4.13 19.78
CA LYS A 19 -7.23 4.92 19.84
C LYS A 19 -7.23 6.11 18.86
N TYR A 20 -7.89 5.96 17.72
CA TYR A 20 -7.88 6.93 16.63
C TYR A 20 -9.12 7.84 16.66
N LEU A 21 -10.29 7.27 16.98
CA LEU A 21 -11.60 7.95 16.85
C LEU A 21 -12.16 8.49 18.17
N ALA A 22 -11.83 7.91 19.33
CA ALA A 22 -12.41 8.30 20.62
C ALA A 22 -11.69 9.53 21.21
N ARG A 23 -11.68 10.64 20.47
CA ARG A 23 -11.04 11.90 20.88
C ARG A 23 -12.10 12.96 21.14
N SER A 24 -12.00 13.62 22.29
CA SER A 24 -12.83 14.78 22.64
C SER A 24 -12.29 16.09 22.08
N ASN A 25 -11.03 16.10 21.62
CA ASN A 25 -10.41 17.26 20.98
C ASN A 25 -10.72 17.26 19.49
N ASP A 26 -11.20 18.39 18.98
CA ASP A 26 -11.63 18.60 17.61
C ASP A 26 -10.70 19.54 16.82
N ASP A 27 -9.51 19.84 17.36
CA ASP A 27 -8.46 20.59 16.67
C ASP A 27 -7.96 19.76 15.46
N PRO A 28 -7.65 20.39 14.31
CA PRO A 28 -7.12 19.71 13.12
C PRO A 28 -5.63 19.32 13.27
N ARG A 29 -5.24 18.69 14.39
CA ARG A 29 -3.85 18.39 14.76
C ARG A 29 -3.15 17.40 13.82
N HIS A 30 -3.90 16.70 12.97
CA HIS A 30 -3.36 15.76 11.98
C HIS A 30 -3.41 16.33 10.57
N ASN A 31 -3.65 17.64 10.42
CA ASN A 31 -3.42 18.35 9.18
C ASN A 31 -1.96 18.82 9.12
N PHE A 32 -1.16 18.16 8.28
CA PHE A 32 0.22 18.53 7.94
C PHE A 32 0.30 19.25 6.59
N GLY A 33 -0.83 19.79 6.10
CA GLY A 33 -0.98 20.43 4.80
C GLY A 33 -1.76 19.60 3.78
N GLN A 34 -2.06 18.32 4.09
CA GLN A 34 -2.77 17.41 3.20
C GLN A 34 -4.30 17.51 3.28
N PHE A 35 -4.84 18.26 4.24
CA PHE A 35 -6.27 18.46 4.45
C PHE A 35 -6.62 19.95 4.58
N THR A 36 -7.92 20.25 4.55
CA THR A 36 -8.43 21.53 5.08
C THR A 36 -8.74 21.38 6.56
N ASP A 37 -8.71 22.47 7.33
CA ASP A 37 -9.00 22.41 8.78
C ASP A 37 -10.42 21.94 9.11
N ASN A 38 -11.34 22.04 8.14
CA ASN A 38 -12.72 21.56 8.28
C ASN A 38 -12.89 20.09 7.87
N ASP A 39 -11.86 19.45 7.31
CA ASP A 39 -11.91 18.05 6.93
C ASP A 39 -12.01 17.16 8.18
N PRO A 40 -13.02 16.29 8.31
CA PRO A 40 -13.10 15.34 9.42
C PRO A 40 -11.82 14.51 9.62
N ALA A 41 -11.12 14.15 8.53
CA ALA A 41 -9.89 13.38 8.59
C ALA A 41 -8.72 14.16 9.22
N ALA A 42 -8.75 15.51 9.22
CA ALA A 42 -7.74 16.36 9.85
C ALA A 42 -7.73 16.24 11.39
N LYS A 43 -8.86 15.82 11.98
CA LYS A 43 -9.03 15.65 13.43
C LYS A 43 -8.70 14.24 13.89
N ILE A 44 -8.62 13.28 12.96
CA ILE A 44 -8.44 11.86 13.23
C ILE A 44 -6.97 11.49 13.09
N CYS A 45 -6.43 10.85 14.13
CA CYS A 45 -5.08 10.31 14.09
C CYS A 45 -5.06 9.09 13.18
N GLU A 46 -4.14 9.03 12.20
CA GLU A 46 -3.95 7.86 11.32
C GLU A 46 -5.25 7.42 10.60
N SER A 47 -6.02 8.39 10.10
CA SER A 47 -7.29 8.20 9.39
C SER A 47 -7.22 7.23 8.19
N TRP A 48 -6.04 7.07 7.61
CA TRP A 48 -5.73 6.11 6.54
C TRP A 48 -5.86 4.62 6.93
N ARG A 49 -6.03 4.29 8.22
CA ARG A 49 -6.22 2.91 8.71
C ARG A 49 -7.58 2.31 8.36
N PHE A 50 -8.52 3.13 7.91
CA PHE A 50 -9.90 2.74 7.70
C PHE A 50 -10.24 2.64 6.19
N PRO A 51 -11.08 1.67 5.77
CA PRO A 51 -11.58 0.55 6.58
C PRO A 51 -10.44 -0.39 7.00
N ILE A 52 -10.65 -1.16 8.07
CA ILE A 52 -9.64 -2.09 8.57
C ILE A 52 -9.51 -3.21 7.54
N ILE A 53 -8.30 -3.43 7.03
CA ILE A 53 -7.97 -4.54 6.12
C ILE A 53 -7.15 -5.54 6.92
N ASP A 54 -7.71 -6.72 7.12
CA ASP A 54 -7.11 -7.80 7.89
C ASP A 54 -7.07 -9.08 7.07
N SER A 55 -6.23 -10.02 7.47
CA SER A 55 -6.18 -11.34 6.87
C SER A 55 -7.48 -12.11 7.13
N TYR A 56 -7.86 -12.97 6.19
CA TYR A 56 -9.00 -13.87 6.34
C TYR A 56 -8.54 -15.32 6.36
N SER A 57 -9.10 -16.09 7.30
CA SER A 57 -9.00 -17.53 7.37
C SER A 57 -10.38 -18.06 7.74
N ASP A 58 -10.83 -19.09 7.03
CA ASP A 58 -12.05 -19.83 7.38
C ASP A 58 -11.78 -20.94 8.42
N GLY A 59 -10.51 -21.12 8.82
CA GLY A 59 -10.06 -22.17 9.74
C GLY A 59 -10.11 -23.59 9.16
N ILE A 60 -10.42 -23.75 7.87
CA ILE A 60 -10.61 -25.04 7.20
C ILE A 60 -9.62 -25.19 6.05
N ASP A 61 -9.66 -24.25 5.10
CA ASP A 61 -8.85 -24.28 3.89
C ASP A 61 -8.06 -22.98 3.76
N PHE A 62 -6.78 -23.08 4.10
CA PHE A 62 -5.86 -21.95 4.03
C PHE A 62 -5.76 -21.38 2.60
N GLU A 63 -5.71 -22.23 1.56
CA GLU A 63 -5.50 -21.77 0.19
C GLU A 63 -6.71 -20.97 -0.32
N VAL A 64 -7.91 -21.39 0.09
CA VAL A 64 -9.14 -20.66 -0.19
C VAL A 64 -9.18 -19.35 0.61
N GLY A 65 -8.88 -19.41 1.91
CA GLY A 65 -8.89 -18.23 2.79
C GLY A 65 -7.89 -17.14 2.36
N TYR A 66 -6.68 -17.53 1.95
CA TYR A 66 -5.60 -16.62 1.56
C TYR A 66 -5.97 -15.67 0.42
N GLY A 67 -6.92 -16.07 -0.44
CA GLY A 67 -7.43 -15.23 -1.53
C GLY A 67 -8.24 -14.01 -1.09
N PHE A 68 -8.54 -13.87 0.20
CA PHE A 68 -9.44 -12.85 0.73
C PHE A 68 -8.85 -12.06 1.90
N ASN A 69 -9.40 -10.87 2.12
CA ASN A 69 -9.25 -10.09 3.34
C ASN A 69 -10.58 -10.01 4.09
N ALA A 70 -10.49 -9.89 5.41
CA ALA A 70 -11.58 -9.42 6.25
C ALA A 70 -11.54 -7.88 6.28
N VAL A 71 -12.54 -7.24 5.68
CA VAL A 71 -12.63 -5.78 5.58
C VAL A 71 -13.70 -5.27 6.53
N THR A 72 -13.28 -4.53 7.56
CA THR A 72 -14.20 -3.97 8.56
C THR A 72 -14.47 -2.50 8.28
N PHE A 73 -15.69 -2.20 7.86
CA PHE A 73 -16.21 -0.84 7.73
C PHE A 73 -16.68 -0.35 9.09
N ILE A 74 -16.36 0.90 9.41
CA ILE A 74 -16.72 1.53 10.68
C ILE A 74 -17.31 2.90 10.38
N TYR A 75 -18.44 3.21 11.00
CA TYR A 75 -19.06 4.51 10.94
C TYR A 75 -19.19 5.09 12.37
N PRO A 76 -18.64 6.28 12.64
CA PRO A 76 -18.77 6.94 13.94
C PRO A 76 -20.08 7.75 14.01
N ASP A 77 -20.87 7.50 15.04
CA ASP A 77 -22.09 8.21 15.42
C ASP A 77 -21.94 8.71 16.87
N PHE A 78 -21.06 9.69 17.08
CA PHE A 78 -20.70 10.20 18.41
C PHE A 78 -21.91 10.73 19.19
N ASP A 79 -22.86 11.35 18.49
CA ASP A 79 -24.10 11.88 19.07
C ASP A 79 -25.17 10.80 19.31
N LYS A 80 -24.90 9.54 18.92
CA LYS A 80 -25.82 8.40 19.01
C LYS A 80 -27.20 8.71 18.40
N SER A 81 -27.20 9.50 17.34
CA SER A 81 -28.41 10.10 16.74
C SER A 81 -28.87 9.35 15.49
N VAL A 82 -27.99 8.54 14.91
CA VAL A 82 -28.22 7.87 13.64
C VAL A 82 -29.03 6.60 13.84
N GLY A 83 -30.10 6.44 13.06
CA GLY A 83 -30.99 5.29 13.14
C GLY A 83 -30.45 4.07 12.39
N LYS A 84 -30.18 4.23 11.09
CA LYS A 84 -29.73 3.17 10.19
C LYS A 84 -28.48 3.58 9.44
N VAL A 85 -27.46 2.73 9.49
CA VAL A 85 -26.24 2.85 8.70
C VAL A 85 -26.09 1.60 7.84
N ALA A 86 -25.80 1.79 6.56
CA ALA A 86 -25.40 0.73 5.64
C ALA A 86 -24.20 1.18 4.81
N VAL A 87 -23.46 0.23 4.25
CA VAL A 87 -22.42 0.50 3.25
C VAL A 87 -22.89 -0.01 1.89
N ILE A 88 -22.60 0.77 0.85
CA ILE A 88 -22.79 0.40 -0.56
C ILE A 88 -21.43 0.47 -1.25
N GLY A 89 -21.16 -0.44 -2.17
CA GLY A 89 -19.89 -0.48 -2.89
C GLY A 89 -19.85 -1.53 -3.98
N ASP A 90 -18.78 -1.50 -4.77
CA ASP A 90 -18.55 -2.41 -5.91
C ASP A 90 -18.24 -3.86 -5.49
N PHE A 91 -17.97 -4.09 -4.20
CA PHE A 91 -17.83 -5.42 -3.60
C PHE A 91 -19.19 -6.12 -3.37
N ALA A 92 -20.32 -5.42 -3.53
CA ALA A 92 -21.67 -5.95 -3.34
C ALA A 92 -22.41 -6.08 -4.68
N ASN A 93 -23.43 -6.95 -4.73
CA ASN A 93 -24.19 -7.14 -5.97
C ASN A 93 -25.03 -5.89 -6.29
N LEU A 94 -24.77 -5.24 -7.43
CA LEU A 94 -25.46 -4.00 -7.86
C LEU A 94 -25.51 -2.92 -6.77
N TYR A 95 -24.43 -2.77 -5.98
CA TYR A 95 -24.35 -1.80 -4.88
C TYR A 95 -25.46 -1.94 -3.83
N GLU A 96 -25.95 -3.17 -3.58
CA GLU A 96 -26.96 -3.41 -2.55
C GLU A 96 -26.51 -2.86 -1.18
N PRO A 97 -27.39 -2.16 -0.42
CA PRO A 97 -27.05 -1.69 0.91
C PRO A 97 -26.84 -2.84 1.90
N LEU A 98 -25.65 -2.88 2.51
CA LEU A 98 -25.29 -3.85 3.53
C LEU A 98 -25.30 -3.17 4.91
N PRO A 99 -26.24 -3.53 5.82
CA PRO A 99 -26.43 -2.82 7.07
C PRO A 99 -25.26 -3.02 8.04
N LEU A 100 -24.83 -1.94 8.70
CA LEU A 100 -23.88 -1.97 9.80
C LEU A 100 -24.63 -2.12 11.13
N SER A 101 -24.07 -2.93 12.03
CA SER A 101 -24.63 -3.12 13.38
C SER A 101 -23.92 -2.24 14.39
N ARG A 102 -24.65 -1.79 15.42
CA ARG A 102 -24.05 -1.06 16.53
C ARG A 102 -23.09 -1.95 17.31
N VAL A 103 -21.94 -1.42 17.67
CA VAL A 103 -20.87 -2.15 18.35
C VAL A 103 -21.04 -1.99 19.87
N GLY A 104 -21.61 -2.98 20.54
CA GLY A 104 -21.96 -2.91 21.96
C GLY A 104 -22.78 -1.65 22.28
N ASP A 105 -22.50 -1.00 23.40
CA ASP A 105 -23.17 0.26 23.82
C ASP A 105 -22.44 1.53 23.31
N SER A 106 -21.61 1.39 22.29
CA SER A 106 -20.77 2.49 21.79
C SER A 106 -21.48 3.41 20.79
N CYS A 107 -20.74 4.41 20.34
CA CYS A 107 -21.09 5.30 19.23
C CYS A 107 -20.67 4.75 17.86
N TYR A 108 -20.17 3.52 17.75
CA TYR A 108 -19.71 2.96 16.48
C TYR A 108 -20.73 1.99 15.88
N HIS A 109 -20.88 2.07 14.57
CA HIS A 109 -21.52 1.06 13.75
C HIS A 109 -20.42 0.34 12.94
N ALA A 110 -20.52 -0.99 12.79
CA ALA A 110 -19.53 -1.76 12.03
C ALA A 110 -20.15 -2.93 11.24
N LEU A 111 -19.43 -3.33 10.19
CA LEU A 111 -19.71 -4.51 9.37
C LEU A 111 -18.37 -5.07 8.86
N THR A 112 -18.18 -6.39 8.97
CA THR A 112 -17.00 -7.05 8.40
C THR A 112 -17.41 -7.91 7.21
N LEU A 113 -16.76 -7.71 6.07
CA LEU A 113 -17.00 -8.45 4.83
C LEU A 113 -15.75 -9.22 4.41
N VAL A 114 -15.94 -10.39 3.83
CA VAL A 114 -14.87 -11.15 3.16
C VAL A 114 -14.77 -10.66 1.72
N ILE A 115 -13.65 -10.02 1.38
CA ILE A 115 -13.43 -9.34 0.09
C ILE A 115 -12.15 -9.87 -0.58
N PRO A 116 -12.14 -10.17 -1.89
CA PRO A 116 -10.94 -10.65 -2.57
C PRO A 116 -9.73 -9.71 -2.44
N LYS A 117 -8.54 -10.30 -2.28
CA LYS A 117 -7.25 -9.57 -2.32
C LYS A 117 -6.97 -8.97 -3.71
N GLY A 118 -6.01 -8.05 -3.77
CA GLY A 118 -5.45 -7.51 -5.00
C GLY A 118 -6.31 -6.46 -5.71
N ARG A 119 -7.29 -5.85 -5.04
CA ARG A 119 -8.31 -5.01 -5.68
C ARG A 119 -8.40 -3.63 -5.04
N VAL A 120 -8.86 -2.67 -5.84
CA VAL A 120 -9.32 -1.36 -5.41
C VAL A 120 -10.84 -1.39 -5.41
N HIS A 121 -11.45 -0.83 -4.38
CA HIS A 121 -12.88 -0.84 -4.17
C HIS A 121 -13.37 0.56 -3.84
N ASN A 122 -14.52 0.92 -4.39
CA ASN A 122 -15.21 2.18 -4.12
C ASN A 122 -16.45 1.92 -3.28
N TYR A 123 -16.70 2.79 -2.32
CA TYR A 123 -17.84 2.70 -1.42
C TYR A 123 -18.34 4.05 -0.91
N GLN A 124 -19.55 4.02 -0.38
CA GLN A 124 -20.19 5.12 0.32
C GLN A 124 -21.02 4.56 1.48
N PHE A 125 -21.29 5.38 2.48
CA PHE A 125 -22.28 5.05 3.52
C PHE A 125 -23.66 5.55 3.12
N LEU A 126 -24.68 4.78 3.49
CA LEU A 126 -26.07 5.16 3.46
C LEU A 126 -26.52 5.36 4.90
N VAL A 127 -26.72 6.61 5.30
CA VAL A 127 -27.03 7.04 6.67
C VAL A 127 -28.44 7.63 6.68
N ASP A 128 -29.38 6.91 7.29
CA ASP A 128 -30.81 7.26 7.31
C ASP A 128 -31.36 7.60 5.91
N GLY A 129 -30.94 6.82 4.91
CA GLY A 129 -31.33 6.99 3.50
C GLY A 129 -30.53 8.01 2.70
N ASN A 130 -29.59 8.73 3.33
CA ASN A 130 -28.74 9.72 2.67
C ASN A 130 -27.36 9.14 2.38
N ILE A 131 -26.88 9.31 1.14
CA ILE A 131 -25.54 8.91 0.74
C ILE A 131 -24.51 9.88 1.33
N ARG A 132 -23.45 9.33 1.95
CA ARG A 132 -22.32 10.07 2.51
C ARG A 132 -21.01 9.39 2.18
N LEU A 133 -19.96 10.19 1.98
CA LEU A 133 -18.59 9.66 1.98
C LEU A 133 -18.24 9.14 3.38
N ASP A 134 -17.26 8.25 3.44
CA ASP A 134 -16.64 7.86 4.70
C ASP A 134 -16.04 9.10 5.38
N PRO A 135 -16.51 9.49 6.57
CA PRO A 135 -16.01 10.66 7.28
C PRO A 135 -14.63 10.41 7.92
N ILE A 136 -14.14 9.17 7.92
CA ILE A 136 -12.85 8.79 8.49
C ILE A 136 -11.82 8.63 7.38
N ASN A 137 -12.13 7.85 6.34
CA ASN A 137 -11.16 7.50 5.32
C ASN A 137 -10.93 8.65 4.32
N PRO A 138 -9.74 9.27 4.28
CA PRO A 138 -9.46 10.40 3.39
C PRO A 138 -9.28 9.98 1.93
N GLN A 139 -9.17 8.69 1.64
CA GLN A 139 -8.96 8.22 0.28
C GLN A 139 -10.28 8.26 -0.49
N THR A 140 -10.29 9.04 -1.56
CA THR A 140 -11.44 9.15 -2.47
C THR A 140 -11.05 8.90 -3.92
N ALA A 141 -12.02 8.52 -4.75
CA ALA A 141 -11.93 8.52 -6.21
C ALA A 141 -13.10 9.30 -6.80
N THR A 142 -12.83 10.11 -7.81
CA THR A 142 -13.89 10.68 -8.67
C THR A 142 -14.03 9.80 -9.89
N LEU A 143 -15.22 9.21 -10.06
CA LEU A 143 -15.52 8.33 -11.18
C LEU A 143 -15.83 9.14 -12.45
N GLU A 144 -15.88 8.48 -13.61
CA GLU A 144 -16.18 9.12 -14.91
C GLU A 144 -17.52 9.86 -14.94
N ASN A 145 -18.47 9.46 -14.08
CA ASN A 145 -19.76 10.13 -13.91
C ASN A 145 -19.68 11.42 -13.06
N GLY A 146 -18.48 11.86 -12.69
CA GLY A 146 -18.23 13.04 -11.87
C GLY A 146 -18.53 12.87 -10.38
N LYS A 147 -18.99 11.70 -9.93
CA LYS A 147 -19.29 11.45 -8.51
C LYS A 147 -18.05 11.02 -7.76
N THR A 148 -17.85 11.60 -6.58
CA THR A 148 -16.81 11.19 -5.64
C THR A 148 -17.29 10.04 -4.76
N TRP A 149 -16.43 9.06 -4.57
CA TRP A 149 -16.60 7.89 -3.72
C TRP A 149 -15.43 7.77 -2.76
N SER A 150 -15.66 7.21 -1.58
CA SER A 150 -14.55 6.75 -0.74
C SER A 150 -13.95 5.51 -1.38
N ARG A 151 -12.64 5.32 -1.26
CA ARG A 151 -11.94 4.19 -1.85
C ARG A 151 -11.04 3.50 -0.83
N PHE A 152 -10.85 2.20 -1.00
CA PHE A 152 -9.83 1.44 -0.30
C PHE A 152 -9.22 0.39 -1.24
N PHE A 153 -8.15 -0.23 -0.79
CA PHE A 153 -7.53 -1.34 -1.50
C PHE A 153 -7.25 -2.50 -0.55
N THR A 154 -7.36 -3.72 -1.07
CA THR A 154 -7.03 -4.95 -0.34
C THR A 154 -5.53 -5.25 -0.44
N GLU A 155 -5.04 -6.17 0.40
CA GLU A 155 -3.64 -6.60 0.38
C GLU A 155 -3.24 -7.13 -1.00
N SER A 156 -1.95 -7.09 -1.32
CA SER A 156 -1.41 -7.51 -2.62
C SER A 156 -1.95 -6.73 -3.83
N CYS A 157 -2.54 -5.55 -3.61
CA CYS A 157 -2.98 -4.67 -4.70
C CYS A 157 -1.78 -4.16 -5.50
N THR A 158 -1.82 -4.35 -6.83
CA THR A 158 -0.77 -3.92 -7.77
C THR A 158 -1.22 -2.76 -8.66
N VAL A 159 -2.48 -2.33 -8.56
CA VAL A 159 -3.03 -1.20 -9.32
C VAL A 159 -2.43 0.10 -8.77
N PRO A 160 -1.78 0.96 -9.58
CA PRO A 160 -1.31 2.27 -9.14
C PRO A 160 -2.46 3.14 -8.60
N LEU A 161 -2.25 3.83 -7.47
CA LEU A 161 -3.30 4.59 -6.77
C LEU A 161 -3.06 6.09 -6.72
N SER A 162 -1.80 6.48 -6.64
CA SER A 162 -1.37 7.85 -6.34
C SER A 162 -0.54 8.42 -7.48
N PHE A 163 0.28 7.60 -8.13
CA PHE A 163 1.18 8.04 -9.18
C PHE A 163 0.66 7.88 -10.59
N GLU A 164 1.03 8.83 -11.45
CA GLU A 164 0.88 8.73 -12.89
C GLU A 164 1.89 7.76 -13.50
N ARG A 165 1.64 7.35 -14.75
CA ARG A 165 2.49 6.38 -15.44
C ARG A 165 3.95 6.86 -15.56
N TRP A 166 4.18 8.14 -15.85
CA TRP A 166 5.54 8.66 -16.01
C TRP A 166 6.27 8.74 -14.67
N GLU A 167 5.56 9.05 -13.58
CA GLU A 167 6.10 9.05 -12.21
C GLU A 167 6.52 7.66 -11.80
N MET A 168 5.69 6.65 -12.08
CA MET A 168 6.01 5.25 -11.81
C MET A 168 7.27 4.81 -12.56
N VAL A 169 7.44 5.22 -13.83
CA VAL A 169 8.63 4.92 -14.63
C VAL A 169 9.87 5.60 -14.05
N LEU A 170 9.79 6.89 -13.73
CA LEU A 170 10.92 7.61 -13.14
C LEU A 170 11.29 7.04 -11.77
N LEU A 171 10.30 6.77 -10.93
CA LEU A 171 10.49 6.20 -9.61
C LEU A 171 11.14 4.82 -9.70
N ASP A 172 10.72 3.99 -10.67
CA ASP A 172 11.34 2.69 -10.94
C ASP A 172 12.83 2.80 -11.27
N ARG A 173 13.20 3.72 -12.18
CA ARG A 173 14.61 3.99 -12.51
C ARG A 173 15.40 4.45 -11.29
N LEU A 174 14.80 5.26 -10.43
CA LEU A 174 15.42 5.72 -9.21
C LEU A 174 15.57 4.57 -8.20
N THR A 175 14.56 3.75 -7.97
CA THR A 175 14.62 2.63 -7.01
C THR A 175 15.59 1.53 -7.46
N ASP A 176 15.69 1.29 -8.77
CA ASP A 176 16.63 0.33 -9.37
C ASP A 176 18.09 0.69 -9.09
N HIS A 177 18.41 1.97 -8.92
CA HIS A 177 19.75 2.39 -8.54
C HIS A 177 20.09 2.03 -7.08
N ILE A 178 19.10 2.01 -6.18
CA ILE A 178 19.31 1.72 -4.75
C ILE A 178 19.48 0.23 -4.49
N LEU A 179 18.72 -0.61 -5.20
CA LEU A 179 18.59 -2.02 -4.87
C LEU A 179 19.71 -2.87 -5.48
N PRO A 180 20.15 -3.96 -4.79
CA PRO A 180 21.25 -4.81 -5.25
C PRO A 180 20.87 -5.73 -6.43
N PHE A 181 19.63 -5.67 -6.90
CA PHE A 181 19.07 -6.64 -7.86
C PHE A 181 19.48 -6.43 -9.31
N ARG A 182 20.01 -5.24 -9.67
CA ARG A 182 20.52 -4.92 -11.02
C ARG A 182 22.04 -5.11 -11.16
N THR A 183 22.64 -5.85 -10.23
CA THR A 183 24.00 -6.39 -10.42
C THR A 183 23.90 -7.67 -11.23
N ALA A 184 24.94 -8.06 -11.99
CA ALA A 184 24.92 -9.32 -12.74
C ALA A 184 24.59 -10.51 -11.82
N GLU A 185 25.11 -10.51 -10.58
CA GLU A 185 24.78 -11.51 -9.57
C GLU A 185 23.31 -11.46 -9.12
N GLY A 186 22.77 -10.25 -8.90
CA GLY A 186 21.38 -10.04 -8.48
C GLY A 186 20.37 -10.44 -9.56
N GLU A 187 20.65 -10.11 -10.82
CA GLU A 187 19.82 -10.50 -11.96
C GLU A 187 19.84 -12.02 -12.15
N ASN A 188 21.04 -12.62 -12.13
CA ASN A 188 21.19 -14.08 -12.17
C ASN A 188 20.47 -14.78 -11.01
N PHE A 189 20.45 -14.18 -9.82
CA PHE A 189 19.67 -14.68 -8.69
C PHE A 189 18.16 -14.63 -8.99
N LEU A 190 17.64 -13.45 -9.36
CA LEU A 190 16.20 -13.27 -9.59
C LEU A 190 15.69 -14.18 -10.70
N THR A 191 16.43 -14.30 -11.82
CA THR A 191 16.08 -15.21 -12.91
C THR A 191 15.97 -16.65 -12.41
N ARG A 192 17.00 -17.16 -11.70
CA ARG A 192 16.96 -18.52 -11.14
C ARG A 192 15.82 -18.71 -10.15
N PHE A 193 15.57 -17.72 -9.28
CA PHE A 193 14.54 -17.78 -8.26
C PHE A 193 13.14 -17.85 -8.90
N TYR A 194 12.83 -16.95 -9.84
CA TYR A 194 11.54 -16.95 -10.52
C TYR A 194 11.32 -18.20 -11.39
N GLU A 195 12.35 -18.68 -12.09
CA GLU A 195 12.26 -19.96 -12.82
C GLU A 195 11.97 -21.15 -11.89
N SER A 196 12.48 -21.13 -10.65
CA SER A 196 12.19 -22.18 -9.66
C SER A 196 10.74 -22.13 -9.17
N LEU A 197 10.18 -20.92 -9.01
CA LEU A 197 8.78 -20.72 -8.67
C LEU A 197 7.86 -21.21 -9.79
N ASP A 198 8.14 -20.88 -11.05
CA ASP A 198 7.34 -21.31 -12.21
C ASP A 198 7.30 -22.83 -12.37
N ARG A 199 8.36 -23.55 -11.98
CA ARG A 199 8.38 -25.02 -12.00
C ARG A 199 7.55 -25.64 -10.88
N SER A 200 7.49 -24.99 -9.72
CA SER A 200 6.66 -25.40 -8.58
C SER A 200 5.19 -24.96 -8.72
N ALA A 201 4.94 -23.87 -9.44
CA ALA A 201 3.63 -23.22 -9.61
C ALA A 201 2.87 -23.67 -10.87
N LYS A 202 3.07 -24.93 -11.30
CA LYS A 202 2.44 -25.46 -12.52
C LYS A 202 0.92 -25.53 -12.47
N ASN A 203 0.31 -25.28 -11.32
CA ASN A 203 -1.09 -24.90 -11.20
C ASN A 203 -1.25 -23.94 -10.02
N THR A 204 -1.96 -22.84 -10.24
CA THR A 204 -2.58 -21.94 -9.24
C THR A 204 -1.70 -20.91 -8.50
N GLN A 205 -2.26 -19.68 -8.44
CA GLN A 205 -2.08 -18.61 -7.43
C GLN A 205 -1.03 -17.50 -7.56
N PHE A 206 -0.21 -17.43 -8.61
CA PHE A 206 0.72 -16.29 -8.72
C PHE A 206 0.84 -15.61 -10.09
N ALA A 207 0.06 -16.03 -11.07
CA ALA A 207 0.18 -15.61 -12.47
C ALA A 207 0.01 -14.09 -12.75
N HIS A 208 -0.47 -13.30 -11.79
CA HIS A 208 -0.73 -11.87 -11.99
C HIS A 208 0.23 -10.93 -11.24
N ALA A 209 1.15 -11.44 -10.42
CA ALA A 209 2.08 -10.62 -9.65
C ALA A 209 3.47 -10.45 -10.30
N TYR A 210 3.78 -11.23 -11.36
CA TYR A 210 5.16 -11.47 -11.80
C TYR A 210 5.63 -10.72 -13.06
N ARG A 211 4.84 -9.79 -13.60
CA ARG A 211 5.15 -9.20 -14.92
C ARG A 211 4.98 -7.69 -14.98
N LEU A 212 5.55 -7.00 -14.01
CA LEU A 212 5.94 -5.62 -14.24
C LEU A 212 7.42 -5.55 -13.93
N ASP A 213 8.18 -4.96 -14.85
CA ASP A 213 9.63 -4.88 -14.95
C ASP A 213 10.34 -4.17 -13.77
N GLN A 214 9.68 -4.11 -12.61
CA GLN A 214 10.05 -3.38 -11.41
C GLN A 214 10.87 -4.26 -10.45
N SER A 215 11.92 -3.68 -9.89
CA SER A 215 12.71 -4.33 -8.84
C SER A 215 11.84 -4.69 -7.62
N VAL A 216 11.59 -5.99 -7.44
CA VAL A 216 10.92 -6.63 -6.28
C VAL A 216 9.61 -5.96 -5.81
N GLY A 217 8.94 -5.17 -6.66
CA GLY A 217 7.71 -4.44 -6.32
C GLY A 217 7.88 -3.20 -5.45
N ALA A 218 9.11 -2.67 -5.29
CA ALA A 218 9.35 -1.52 -4.40
C ALA A 218 8.55 -0.27 -4.78
N VAL A 219 8.40 0.01 -6.09
CA VAL A 219 7.60 1.15 -6.58
C VAL A 219 6.13 1.00 -6.20
N ASN A 220 5.55 -0.19 -6.39
CA ASN A 220 4.17 -0.47 -5.98
C ASN A 220 4.01 -0.31 -4.46
N PHE A 221 4.96 -0.78 -3.65
CA PHE A 221 4.95 -0.54 -2.21
C PHE A 221 4.92 0.96 -1.88
N ILE A 222 5.79 1.76 -2.51
CA ILE A 222 5.84 3.21 -2.27
C ILE A 222 4.48 3.85 -2.60
N ASP A 223 3.87 3.49 -3.73
CA ASP A 223 2.53 3.96 -4.10
C ASP A 223 1.46 3.63 -3.03
N LYS A 224 1.47 2.40 -2.48
CA LYS A 224 0.53 1.98 -1.42
C LYS A 224 0.82 2.62 -0.07
N LEU A 225 2.10 2.81 0.27
CA LEU A 225 2.53 3.48 1.49
C LEU A 225 2.05 4.95 1.49
N LEU A 226 2.22 5.64 0.38
CA LEU A 226 1.82 7.04 0.19
C LEU A 226 0.30 7.19 -0.03
N ALA A 227 -0.39 6.16 -0.50
CA ALA A 227 -1.86 6.15 -0.48
C ALA A 227 -2.44 6.06 0.95
N ARG A 228 -1.64 5.61 1.94
CA ARG A 228 -2.08 5.40 3.33
C ARG A 228 -1.16 6.04 4.37
N SER A 229 -0.30 5.24 4.99
CA SER A 229 0.38 5.56 6.24
C SER A 229 1.27 6.78 6.15
N GLU A 230 1.73 7.08 4.95
CA GLU A 230 2.64 8.17 4.66
C GLU A 230 2.09 9.16 3.63
N ARG A 231 0.76 9.31 3.58
CA ARG A 231 0.08 10.24 2.65
C ARG A 231 0.58 11.69 2.75
N HIS A 232 1.09 12.10 3.89
CA HIS A 232 1.69 13.42 4.11
C HIS A 232 2.96 13.66 3.28
N PHE A 233 3.59 12.60 2.74
CA PHE A 233 4.74 12.72 1.83
C PHE A 233 4.36 12.57 0.34
N LEU A 234 3.10 12.31 -0.01
CA LEU A 234 2.75 12.09 -1.42
C LEU A 234 3.02 13.34 -2.27
N ASP A 235 2.72 14.52 -1.74
CA ASP A 235 2.92 15.78 -2.43
C ASP A 235 4.42 16.07 -2.64
N ASP A 236 5.27 15.71 -1.66
CA ASP A 236 6.74 15.75 -1.79
C ASP A 236 7.21 14.90 -2.98
N TYR A 237 6.65 13.71 -3.14
CA TYR A 237 6.98 12.84 -4.27
C TYR A 237 6.57 13.45 -5.61
N HIS A 238 5.33 13.94 -5.73
CA HIS A 238 4.88 14.60 -6.97
C HIS A 238 5.79 15.78 -7.35
N ILE A 239 6.10 16.64 -6.38
CA ILE A 239 6.99 17.80 -6.61
C ILE A 239 8.39 17.35 -7.00
N CYS A 240 8.99 16.42 -6.26
CA CYS A 240 10.37 16.03 -6.49
C CYS A 240 10.54 15.20 -7.77
N LEU A 241 9.60 14.31 -8.10
CA LEU A 241 9.64 13.55 -9.35
C LEU A 241 9.51 14.47 -10.57
N ASP A 242 8.65 15.47 -10.51
CA ASP A 242 8.55 16.51 -11.55
C ASP A 242 9.86 17.33 -11.66
N ILE A 243 10.46 17.75 -10.54
CA ILE A 243 11.76 18.45 -10.58
C ILE A 243 12.85 17.56 -11.19
N ILE A 244 12.92 16.27 -10.80
CA ILE A 244 13.90 15.32 -11.32
C ILE A 244 13.69 15.06 -12.81
N ASP A 245 12.46 14.87 -13.28
CA ASP A 245 12.12 14.73 -14.70
C ASP A 245 12.66 15.94 -15.49
N ASN A 246 12.40 17.16 -15.02
CA ASN A 246 12.90 18.38 -15.65
C ASN A 246 14.43 18.46 -15.68
N VAL A 247 15.10 18.10 -14.57
CA VAL A 247 16.57 18.05 -14.50
C VAL A 247 17.13 17.03 -15.50
N LEU A 248 16.54 15.83 -15.58
CA LEU A 248 16.95 14.80 -16.54
C LEU A 248 16.77 15.26 -17.99
N ARG A 249 15.62 15.87 -18.31
CA ARG A 249 15.34 16.40 -19.66
C ARG A 249 16.25 17.57 -20.05
N MET A 250 16.66 18.41 -19.10
CA MET A 250 17.68 19.43 -19.38
C MET A 250 19.05 18.82 -19.72
N ARG A 251 19.42 17.71 -19.06
CA ARG A 251 20.69 17.00 -19.32
C ARG A 251 20.64 16.16 -20.59
N ASN A 252 19.49 15.58 -20.92
CA ASN A 252 19.28 14.75 -22.10
C ASN A 252 17.86 14.95 -22.66
N PRO A 253 17.67 15.93 -23.56
CA PRO A 253 16.33 16.31 -24.04
C PRO A 253 15.73 15.32 -25.06
N VAL A 254 16.53 14.39 -25.58
CA VAL A 254 16.14 13.54 -26.72
C VAL A 254 15.78 12.11 -26.32
N THR A 255 16.23 11.65 -25.15
CA THR A 255 16.03 10.27 -24.71
C THR A 255 14.88 10.20 -23.72
N GLU A 256 13.95 9.27 -23.92
CA GLU A 256 12.92 9.00 -22.93
C GLU A 256 13.51 8.48 -21.62
N ILE A 257 12.95 8.87 -20.47
CA ILE A 257 13.47 8.54 -19.13
C ILE A 257 13.67 7.04 -18.93
N ALA A 258 12.73 6.23 -19.43
CA ALA A 258 12.82 4.77 -19.35
C ALA A 258 14.10 4.21 -20.01
N ALA A 259 14.59 4.88 -21.05
CA ALA A 259 15.75 4.47 -21.84
C ALA A 259 17.02 5.26 -21.49
N MET A 260 16.96 6.22 -20.56
CA MET A 260 18.14 7.00 -20.19
C MET A 260 19.22 6.12 -19.54
N PRO A 261 20.52 6.37 -19.82
CA PRO A 261 21.63 5.61 -19.25
C PRO A 261 21.62 5.61 -17.71
N ARG A 262 22.09 4.51 -17.11
CA ARG A 262 22.19 4.37 -15.66
C ARG A 262 23.01 5.49 -15.01
N ASP A 263 24.09 5.90 -15.66
CA ASP A 263 25.02 6.92 -15.12
C ASP A 263 24.32 8.26 -14.88
N MET A 264 23.31 8.62 -15.68
CA MET A 264 22.53 9.84 -15.44
C MET A 264 21.77 9.80 -14.10
N PHE A 265 21.26 8.64 -13.71
CA PHE A 265 20.61 8.46 -12.41
C PHE A 265 21.66 8.46 -11.30
N VAL A 266 22.82 7.82 -11.50
CA VAL A 266 23.95 7.87 -10.56
C VAL A 266 24.34 9.33 -10.27
N ASP A 267 24.46 10.15 -11.31
CA ASP A 267 24.81 11.56 -11.19
C ASP A 267 23.75 12.33 -10.39
N ILE A 268 22.46 12.16 -10.69
CA ILE A 268 21.38 12.78 -9.92
C ILE A 268 21.39 12.32 -8.45
N TYR A 269 21.67 11.05 -8.18
CA TYR A 269 21.80 10.54 -6.81
C TYR A 269 22.95 11.22 -6.06
N ASN A 270 24.10 11.38 -6.71
CA ASN A 270 25.27 12.05 -6.14
C ASN A 270 24.99 13.54 -5.91
N ASP A 271 24.36 14.21 -6.87
CA ASP A 271 23.96 15.60 -6.77
C ASP A 271 22.98 15.81 -5.60
N MET A 272 21.93 14.98 -5.50
CA MET A 272 20.98 15.04 -4.39
C MET A 272 21.64 14.75 -3.05
N ALA A 273 22.58 13.80 -2.99
CA ALA A 273 23.36 13.52 -1.78
C ALA A 273 24.26 14.70 -1.39
N SER A 274 24.81 15.42 -2.37
CA SER A 274 25.57 16.65 -2.16
C SER A 274 24.69 17.83 -1.74
N GLY A 275 23.37 17.75 -1.91
CA GLY A 275 22.43 18.84 -1.64
C GLY A 275 22.40 19.93 -2.70
N VAL A 276 23.33 19.87 -3.66
CA VAL A 276 23.44 20.81 -4.78
C VAL A 276 23.15 20.04 -6.06
N VAL A 277 21.99 20.31 -6.66
CA VAL A 277 21.54 19.68 -7.90
C VAL A 277 21.41 20.75 -8.97
N PRO A 278 22.29 20.77 -9.99
CA PRO A 278 22.16 21.68 -11.11
C PRO A 278 20.79 21.54 -11.80
N GLY A 279 20.06 22.65 -11.89
CA GLY A 279 18.71 22.72 -12.48
C GLY A 279 17.55 22.46 -11.50
N TRP A 280 17.84 22.18 -10.23
CA TRP A 280 16.80 21.94 -9.23
C TRP A 280 16.04 23.21 -8.85
N ASN A 281 14.71 23.10 -8.71
CA ASN A 281 13.87 24.20 -8.29
C ASN A 281 13.77 24.28 -6.76
N TYR A 282 14.74 24.94 -6.14
CA TYR A 282 14.82 25.11 -4.68
C TYR A 282 13.67 25.93 -4.07
N ALA A 283 12.94 26.71 -4.88
CA ALA A 283 11.76 27.43 -4.42
C ALA A 283 10.54 26.50 -4.25
N ARG A 284 10.48 25.41 -5.03
CA ARG A 284 9.41 24.39 -4.93
C ARG A 284 9.75 23.30 -3.92
N TYR A 285 11.03 22.94 -3.79
CA TYR A 285 11.48 21.96 -2.79
C TYR A 285 12.90 22.26 -2.36
N SER A 286 13.10 22.66 -1.10
CA SER A 286 14.37 23.23 -0.66
C SER A 286 15.47 22.22 -0.36
N ASP A 287 15.14 20.95 -0.06
CA ASP A 287 16.10 19.96 0.43
C ASP A 287 16.11 18.66 -0.39
N PRO A 288 16.87 18.59 -1.50
CA PRO A 288 17.02 17.35 -2.28
C PRO A 288 17.65 16.20 -1.49
N ARG A 289 18.45 16.47 -0.43
CA ARG A 289 19.01 15.39 0.42
C ARG A 289 17.91 14.72 1.24
N PHE A 290 16.94 15.50 1.72
CA PHE A 290 15.82 14.96 2.46
C PHE A 290 14.97 14.03 1.57
N PHE A 291 14.62 14.46 0.36
CA PHE A 291 13.89 13.61 -0.58
C PHE A 291 14.67 12.33 -0.90
N LEU A 292 15.99 12.42 -1.11
CA LEU A 292 16.82 11.24 -1.33
C LEU A 292 16.80 10.26 -0.15
N LYS A 293 16.84 10.75 1.10
CA LYS A 293 16.72 9.91 2.31
C LYS A 293 15.35 9.23 2.38
N LEU A 294 14.29 9.98 2.08
CA LEU A 294 12.91 9.48 2.04
C LEU A 294 12.76 8.35 1.03
N LEU A 295 13.21 8.59 -0.21
CA LEU A 295 13.22 7.62 -1.29
C LEU A 295 13.97 6.34 -0.89
N ARG A 296 15.21 6.46 -0.39
CA ARG A 296 16.00 5.32 0.08
C ARG A 296 15.30 4.52 1.17
N ARG A 297 14.69 5.19 2.15
CA ARG A 297 13.94 4.54 3.22
C ARG A 297 12.79 3.72 2.63
N HIS A 298 11.97 4.31 1.78
CA HIS A 298 10.80 3.62 1.25
C HIS A 298 11.18 2.50 0.28
N THR A 299 12.23 2.67 -0.52
CA THR A 299 12.72 1.63 -1.42
C THR A 299 13.22 0.41 -0.64
N LEU A 300 14.03 0.62 0.41
CA LEU A 300 14.53 -0.49 1.24
C LEU A 300 13.40 -1.16 2.02
N THR A 301 12.49 -0.38 2.62
CA THR A 301 11.31 -0.93 3.29
C THR A 301 10.47 -1.73 2.29
N GLY A 302 10.22 -1.21 1.09
CA GLY A 302 9.45 -1.91 0.07
C GLY A 302 10.09 -3.20 -0.41
N ALA A 303 11.41 -3.25 -0.52
CA ALA A 303 12.13 -4.46 -0.94
C ALA A 303 12.15 -5.57 0.12
N PHE A 304 12.02 -5.23 1.41
CA PHE A 304 12.23 -6.16 2.52
C PHE A 304 11.11 -6.21 3.57
N ALA A 305 10.00 -5.50 3.36
CA ALA A 305 8.79 -5.63 4.17
C ALA A 305 8.00 -6.89 3.79
N HIS A 306 6.93 -7.15 4.53
CA HIS A 306 6.03 -8.25 4.23
C HIS A 306 5.39 -8.09 2.83
N PRO A 307 5.35 -9.15 1.99
CA PRO A 307 4.86 -9.06 0.62
C PRO A 307 3.43 -8.51 0.48
N LYS A 308 2.58 -8.76 1.48
CA LYS A 308 1.18 -8.31 1.53
C LYS A 308 0.99 -6.80 1.36
N TYR A 309 2.00 -6.00 1.69
CA TYR A 309 1.97 -4.53 1.56
C TYR A 309 2.28 -4.03 0.14
N GLY A 310 2.47 -4.92 -0.83
CA GLY A 310 2.64 -4.58 -2.24
C GLY A 310 4.10 -4.46 -2.70
N GLY A 311 5.06 -4.67 -1.80
CA GLY A 311 6.49 -4.80 -2.11
C GLY A 311 7.00 -6.22 -1.89
N ASN A 312 8.32 -6.42 -1.90
CA ASN A 312 8.99 -7.70 -1.69
C ASN A 312 8.28 -8.85 -2.42
N SER A 313 8.00 -8.66 -3.70
CA SER A 313 7.11 -9.54 -4.47
C SER A 313 7.59 -11.00 -4.37
N ALA A 314 6.68 -11.89 -3.97
CA ALA A 314 6.95 -13.30 -3.68
C ALA A 314 8.09 -13.56 -2.68
N ALA A 315 8.29 -12.64 -1.73
CA ALA A 315 9.37 -12.66 -0.77
C ALA A 315 10.77 -12.70 -1.40
N SER A 316 10.93 -12.16 -2.62
CA SER A 316 12.19 -12.17 -3.38
C SER A 316 13.36 -11.49 -2.67
N GLY A 317 13.11 -10.37 -1.97
CA GLY A 317 14.12 -9.72 -1.13
C GLY A 317 14.55 -10.62 0.02
N TRP A 318 13.62 -11.32 0.67
CA TRP A 318 13.95 -12.27 1.74
C TRP A 318 14.68 -13.51 1.23
N ALA A 319 14.27 -14.05 0.08
CA ALA A 319 14.97 -15.13 -0.58
C ALA A 319 16.42 -14.74 -0.94
N TYR A 320 16.62 -13.51 -1.42
CA TYR A 320 17.97 -12.96 -1.67
C TYR A 320 18.82 -12.93 -0.40
N LEU A 321 18.25 -12.48 0.72
CA LEU A 321 18.95 -12.51 2.02
C LEU A 321 19.24 -13.94 2.48
N ALA A 322 18.32 -14.88 2.27
CA ALA A 322 18.50 -16.28 2.65
C ALA A 322 19.66 -16.96 1.91
N GLU A 323 19.86 -16.66 0.63
CA GLU A 323 20.98 -17.18 -0.16
C GLU A 323 22.32 -16.57 0.29
N ARG A 324 22.33 -15.26 0.61
CA ARG A 324 23.55 -14.53 0.99
C ARG A 324 24.00 -14.77 2.42
N TYR A 325 23.05 -14.95 3.34
CA TYR A 325 23.34 -15.25 4.73
C TYR A 325 23.23 -16.76 4.96
N SER A 326 24.28 -17.48 4.57
CA SER A 326 24.44 -18.91 4.83
C SER A 326 25.68 -19.19 5.66
N ASP A 327 25.61 -20.25 6.46
CA ASP A 327 26.75 -20.78 7.18
C ASP A 327 27.78 -21.32 6.16
N PRO A 328 29.04 -20.84 6.17
CA PRO A 328 30.03 -21.22 5.16
C PRO A 328 30.51 -22.67 5.29
N VAL A 329 30.27 -23.33 6.42
CA VAL A 329 30.66 -24.72 6.69
C VAL A 329 29.55 -25.67 6.31
N THR A 330 28.30 -25.37 6.70
CA THR A 330 27.15 -26.27 6.49
C THR A 330 26.35 -25.93 5.24
N GLY A 331 26.51 -24.73 4.67
CA GLY A 331 25.71 -24.21 3.57
C GLY A 331 24.26 -23.89 3.94
N THR A 332 23.89 -24.02 5.21
CA THR A 332 22.51 -23.79 5.69
C THR A 332 22.24 -22.29 5.80
N THR A 333 21.06 -21.84 5.40
CA THR A 333 20.68 -20.42 5.57
C THR A 333 20.58 -20.05 7.05
N LEU A 334 21.12 -18.89 7.40
CA LEU A 334 20.97 -18.24 8.71
C LEU A 334 19.74 -17.32 8.75
N PHE A 335 19.05 -17.15 7.61
CA PHE A 335 17.86 -16.32 7.46
C PHE A 335 16.70 -17.16 6.91
N ASP A 336 16.19 -18.06 7.75
CA ASP A 336 15.06 -18.92 7.44
C ASP A 336 13.72 -18.18 7.60
N TRP A 337 13.44 -17.27 6.66
CA TRP A 337 12.23 -16.46 6.66
C TRP A 337 10.95 -17.27 6.40
N ARG A 338 11.03 -18.46 5.79
CA ARG A 338 9.85 -19.28 5.47
C ARG A 338 9.10 -19.71 6.74
N ARG A 339 9.82 -19.88 7.85
CA ARG A 339 9.21 -20.20 9.14
C ARG A 339 8.44 -19.04 9.78
N ALA A 340 8.57 -17.83 9.24
CA ALA A 340 7.99 -16.61 9.81
C ALA A 340 6.81 -16.06 9.00
N ILE A 341 6.46 -16.67 7.86
CA ILE A 341 5.37 -16.21 7.00
C ILE A 341 4.42 -17.36 6.67
N GLU A 342 3.17 -17.00 6.41
CA GLU A 342 2.11 -17.92 6.03
C GLU A 342 2.37 -18.58 4.66
N LYS A 343 1.69 -19.70 4.43
CA LYS A 343 1.55 -20.27 3.07
C LYS A 343 0.95 -19.22 2.11
N PRO A 344 1.12 -19.33 0.79
CA PRO A 344 1.99 -20.28 0.09
C PRO A 344 3.48 -19.90 0.10
N LEU A 345 3.87 -18.76 0.67
CA LEU A 345 5.26 -18.30 0.64
C LEU A 345 6.15 -18.97 1.70
N GLY A 346 5.58 -19.25 2.86
CA GLY A 346 6.24 -19.93 3.97
C GLY A 346 5.41 -21.05 4.56
N ASP A 347 5.82 -21.47 5.75
CA ASP A 347 5.35 -22.68 6.42
C ASP A 347 4.85 -22.40 7.85
N ALA A 348 4.68 -21.13 8.22
CA ALA A 348 4.19 -20.77 9.55
C ALA A 348 2.73 -21.22 9.71
N PRO A 349 2.42 -22.13 10.65
CA PRO A 349 1.06 -22.66 10.80
C PRO A 349 0.12 -21.67 11.49
N ASP A 350 0.66 -20.84 12.38
CA ASP A 350 -0.11 -19.96 13.28
C ASP A 350 -0.16 -18.51 12.78
N TYR A 351 0.63 -18.18 11.77
CA TYR A 351 0.62 -16.85 11.16
C TYR A 351 -0.31 -16.89 9.96
N HIS A 352 -1.30 -16.00 9.94
CA HIS A 352 -2.26 -15.88 8.84
C HIS A 352 -2.17 -14.55 8.12
N GLY A 353 -1.12 -13.76 8.39
CA GLY A 353 -0.84 -12.47 7.77
C GLY A 353 -1.02 -11.30 8.70
#